data_AF-A0A959UDQ2-F1
#
_entry.id   AF-A0A959UDQ2-F1
#
_cell.length_a   1.000
_cell.length_b   1.000
_cell.length_c   1.000
_cell.angle_alpha   90.00
_cell.angle_beta   90.00
_cell.angle_gamma   90.00
#
_symmetry.space_group_name_H-M   'P 1'
#
loop_
_entity.id
_entity.type
_entity.pdbx_description
1 polymer ?
#
loop_
_entity_poly.entity_id
_entity_poly.type
_entity_poly.pdbx_seq_one_letter_code
_entity_poly.pdbx_strand_id
1 'polypeptide(L)'
;MFLPNEAANLAFNATLTREEVRSLASNFSFKGKLLEQQIASTDGNFRTGIAASIFSQEYKDEVEIINATEKPIAFVVGENDPLINKEFLKTISFKSLYKNKLMIIKGGSHSPQIDNLEAFNNLLQAFAQSVFK
;
A
#
# COMPACT_ATOMS: atom_id res chain seq x y z
N MET A 1 -3.59 2.94 11.40
CA MET A 1 -3.44 3.07 9.93
C MET A 1 -4.06 1.88 9.18
N PHE A 2 -3.83 0.63 9.61
CA PHE A 2 -4.45 -0.55 8.99
C PHE A 2 -5.81 -0.90 9.61
N LEU A 3 -6.68 -1.51 8.81
CA LEU A 3 -7.92 -2.15 9.23
C LEU A 3 -7.65 -3.61 9.60
N PRO A 4 -8.37 -4.18 10.58
CA PRO A 4 -8.28 -5.61 10.86
C PRO A 4 -8.67 -6.44 9.63
N ASN A 5 -7.77 -7.31 9.19
CA ASN A 5 -8.00 -8.23 8.08
C ASN A 5 -7.15 -9.50 8.28
N GLU A 6 -7.80 -10.66 8.38
CA GLU A 6 -7.10 -11.92 8.65
C GLU A 6 -6.14 -12.31 7.52
N ALA A 7 -6.51 -12.05 6.27
CA ALA A 7 -5.67 -12.36 5.12
C ALA A 7 -4.40 -11.50 5.11
N ALA A 8 -4.44 -10.26 5.62
CA ALA A 8 -3.26 -9.40 5.68
C ALA A 8 -2.15 -9.99 6.57
N ASN A 9 -2.51 -10.72 7.63
CA ASN A 9 -1.52 -11.36 8.51
C ASN A 9 -0.69 -12.44 7.79
N LEU A 10 -1.25 -13.05 6.74
CA LEU A 10 -0.53 -14.03 5.91
C LEU A 10 0.70 -13.41 5.23
N ALA A 11 0.73 -12.09 5.02
CA ALA A 11 1.88 -11.42 4.42
C ALA A 11 3.17 -11.59 5.24
N PHE A 12 3.06 -11.92 6.53
CA PHE A 12 4.15 -12.07 7.50
C PHE A 12 4.56 -13.53 7.77
N ASN A 13 3.86 -14.51 7.20
CA ASN A 13 4.16 -15.93 7.40
C ASN A 13 5.25 -16.41 6.44
N ALA A 14 6.21 -17.21 6.92
CA ALA A 14 7.31 -17.73 6.09
C ALA A 14 6.82 -18.62 4.94
N THR A 15 5.80 -19.44 5.21
CA THR A 15 5.25 -20.40 4.27
C THR A 15 3.76 -20.19 4.14
N LEU A 16 3.26 -20.26 2.90
CA LEU A 16 1.84 -20.15 2.59
C LEU A 16 1.40 -21.36 1.77
N THR A 17 0.23 -21.88 2.10
CA THR A 17 -0.52 -22.81 1.25
C THR A 17 -1.05 -22.09 0.00
N ARG A 18 -1.47 -22.86 -1.00
CA ARG A 18 -2.04 -22.29 -2.23
C ARG A 18 -3.31 -21.47 -1.96
N GLU A 19 -4.12 -21.93 -1.02
CA GLU A 19 -5.35 -21.29 -0.57
C GLU A 19 -5.05 -19.96 0.12
N GLU A 20 -4.03 -19.92 0.98
CA GLU A 20 -3.57 -18.68 1.64
C GLU A 20 -2.98 -17.69 0.65
N VAL A 21 -2.19 -18.15 -0.34
CA VAL A 21 -1.69 -17.31 -1.44
C VAL A 21 -2.85 -16.65 -2.17
N ARG A 22 -3.90 -17.41 -2.52
CA ARG A 22 -5.10 -16.88 -3.19
C ARG A 22 -5.84 -15.87 -2.33
N SER A 23 -6.03 -16.17 -1.05
CA SER A 23 -6.71 -15.30 -0.10
C SER A 23 -5.98 -13.96 0.06
N LEU A 24 -4.66 -14.00 0.23
CA LEU A 24 -3.82 -12.80 0.29
C LEU A 24 -3.91 -12.01 -1.02
N ALA A 25 -3.77 -12.68 -2.16
CA ALA A 25 -3.82 -12.05 -3.47
C ALA A 25 -5.15 -11.34 -3.76
N SER A 26 -6.29 -11.95 -3.41
CA SER A 26 -7.62 -11.36 -3.62
C SER A 26 -7.92 -10.16 -2.71
N ASN A 27 -7.26 -10.08 -1.55
CA ASN A 27 -7.34 -8.90 -0.68
C ASN A 27 -6.46 -7.74 -1.18
N PHE A 28 -5.39 -8.06 -1.92
CA PHE A 28 -4.47 -7.07 -2.45
C PHE A 28 -4.91 -6.48 -3.80
N SER A 29 -5.61 -7.24 -4.64
CA SER A 29 -6.05 -6.79 -5.97
C SER A 29 -7.32 -7.50 -6.41
N PHE A 30 -8.21 -6.80 -7.10
CA PHE A 30 -9.31 -7.43 -7.85
C PHE A 30 -8.80 -8.34 -8.97
N LYS A 31 -7.55 -8.11 -9.42
CA LYS A 31 -6.82 -8.98 -10.34
C LYS A 31 -5.82 -9.87 -9.58
N GLY A 32 -6.16 -10.30 -8.37
CA GLY A 32 -5.29 -11.08 -7.48
C GLY A 32 -4.61 -12.29 -8.12
N LYS A 33 -5.23 -12.93 -9.11
CA LYS A 33 -4.60 -14.03 -9.87
C LYS A 33 -3.24 -13.65 -10.47
N LEU A 34 -3.05 -12.39 -10.86
CA LEU A 34 -1.76 -11.88 -11.37
C LEU A 34 -0.67 -11.85 -10.30
N LEU A 35 -1.07 -11.79 -9.01
CA LEU A 35 -0.18 -11.70 -7.86
C LEU A 35 0.19 -13.07 -7.26
N GLU A 36 -0.58 -14.12 -7.52
CA GLU A 36 -0.40 -15.43 -6.87
C GLU A 36 1.02 -15.97 -7.03
N GLN A 37 1.60 -15.91 -8.24
CA GLN A 37 2.95 -16.42 -8.48
C GLN A 37 4.02 -15.61 -7.74
N GLN A 38 3.89 -14.28 -7.72
CA GLN A 38 4.84 -13.40 -7.03
C GLN A 38 4.77 -13.62 -5.52
N ILE A 39 3.56 -13.76 -4.97
CA ILE A 39 3.34 -14.09 -3.56
C ILE A 39 3.96 -15.45 -3.22
N ALA A 40 3.67 -16.49 -4.02
CA ALA A 40 4.15 -17.85 -3.77
C ALA A 40 5.67 -18.00 -3.89
N SER A 41 6.32 -17.19 -4.73
CA SER A 41 7.78 -17.21 -4.94
C SER A 41 8.56 -16.26 -4.05
N THR A 42 7.88 -15.47 -3.20
CA THR A 42 8.56 -14.59 -2.23
C THR A 42 9.28 -15.44 -1.18
N ASP A 43 10.54 -15.10 -0.90
CA ASP A 43 11.32 -15.75 0.16
C ASP A 43 10.61 -15.59 1.53
N GLY A 44 10.39 -16.71 2.23
CA GLY A 44 9.76 -16.72 3.54
C GLY A 44 10.55 -15.92 4.58
N ASN A 45 11.88 -15.87 4.48
CA ASN A 45 12.73 -15.08 5.37
C ASN A 45 12.51 -13.58 5.22
N PHE A 46 12.11 -13.12 4.02
CA PHE A 46 11.75 -11.72 3.83
C PHE A 46 10.47 -11.38 4.61
N ARG A 47 9.45 -12.23 4.55
CA ARG A 47 8.16 -12.02 5.24
C ARG A 47 8.34 -11.99 6.75
N THR A 48 9.03 -12.97 7.31
CA THR A 48 9.27 -13.05 8.75
C THR A 48 10.25 -11.99 9.23
N GLY A 49 11.22 -11.60 8.40
CA GLY A 49 12.13 -10.49 8.69
C GLY A 49 11.40 -9.16 8.86
N ILE A 50 10.49 -8.82 7.93
CA ILE A 50 9.65 -7.62 8.06
C ILE A 50 8.76 -7.70 9.30
N ALA A 51 8.18 -8.87 9.59
CA ALA A 51 7.39 -9.06 10.81
C ALA A 51 8.23 -8.78 12.07
N ALA A 52 9.43 -9.36 12.13
CA ALA A 52 10.35 -9.20 13.25
C ALA A 52 10.79 -7.74 13.46
N SER A 53 11.06 -7.00 12.37
CA SER A 53 11.42 -5.58 12.48
C SER A 53 10.25 -4.73 13.00
N ILE A 54 9.01 -5.06 12.61
CA ILE A 54 7.81 -4.38 13.15
C ILE A 54 7.65 -4.71 14.64
N PHE A 55 7.72 -5.98 15.03
CA PHE A 55 7.56 -6.39 16.44
C PHE A 55 8.65 -5.81 17.35
N SER A 56 9.88 -5.70 16.83
CA SER A 56 11.02 -5.14 17.56
C SER A 56 11.08 -3.62 17.51
N GLN A 57 10.09 -2.98 16.85
CA GLN A 57 10.03 -1.52 16.64
C GLN A 57 11.29 -0.96 15.99
N GLU A 58 11.89 -1.72 15.07
CA GLU A 58 13.08 -1.33 14.29
C GLU A 58 12.70 -0.41 13.12
N TYR A 59 11.82 0.56 13.37
CA TYR A 59 11.42 1.59 12.43
C TYR A 59 11.53 2.97 13.07
N LYS A 60 11.70 3.99 12.24
CA LYS A 60 11.72 5.39 12.67
C LYS A 60 10.29 5.93 12.73
N ASP A 61 10.12 7.09 13.36
CA ASP A 61 8.85 7.81 13.29
C ASP A 61 8.63 8.33 11.85
N GLU A 62 7.85 7.59 11.07
CA GLU A 62 7.53 7.94 9.69
C GLU A 62 6.70 9.23 9.58
N VAL A 63 5.91 9.55 10.62
CA VAL A 63 5.12 10.80 10.65
C VAL A 63 6.05 12.00 10.84
N GLU A 64 7.01 11.90 11.75
CA GLU A 64 8.06 12.91 11.93
C GLU A 64 8.86 13.12 10.64
N ILE A 65 9.30 12.03 10.01
CA ILE A 65 10.06 12.08 8.74
C ILE A 65 9.25 12.78 7.65
N ILE A 66 7.97 12.45 7.50
CA ILE A 66 7.11 13.05 6.47
C ILE A 66 6.88 14.54 6.77
N ASN A 67 6.68 14.92 8.03
CA ASN A 67 6.53 16.33 8.42
C ASN A 67 7.80 17.16 8.16
N ALA A 68 8.98 16.55 8.29
CA ALA A 68 10.27 17.19 7.98
C ALA A 68 10.60 17.17 6.47
N THR A 69 9.85 16.43 5.65
CA THR A 69 10.14 16.29 4.22
C THR A 69 9.58 17.47 3.42
N GLU A 70 10.46 18.19 2.75
CA GLU A 70 10.09 19.33 1.88
C GLU A 70 9.68 18.91 0.45
N LYS A 71 10.10 17.71 0.01
CA LYS A 71 9.75 17.19 -1.32
C LYS A 71 8.26 16.85 -1.37
N PRO A 72 7.55 17.10 -2.48
CA PRO A 72 6.15 16.71 -2.61
C PRO A 72 5.94 15.21 -2.39
N ILE A 73 4.88 14.84 -1.68
CA ILE A 73 4.48 13.46 -1.38
C ILE A 73 3.02 13.28 -1.81
N ALA A 74 2.73 12.25 -2.61
CA ALA A 74 1.37 11.86 -2.94
C ALA A 74 0.97 10.59 -2.18
N PHE A 75 -0.10 10.66 -1.40
CA PHE A 75 -0.74 9.47 -0.84
C PHE A 75 -1.85 9.01 -1.79
N VAL A 76 -1.74 7.76 -2.26
CA VAL A 76 -2.66 7.17 -3.24
C VAL A 76 -3.21 5.88 -2.67
N VAL A 77 -4.54 5.75 -2.65
CA VAL A 77 -5.23 4.54 -2.18
C VAL A 77 -6.37 4.19 -3.14
N GLY A 78 -6.73 2.90 -3.20
CA GLY A 78 -7.95 2.50 -3.88
C GLY A 78 -9.18 2.76 -3.02
N GLU A 79 -10.27 3.13 -3.67
CA GLU A 79 -11.58 3.36 -3.03
C GLU A 79 -12.04 2.16 -2.20
N ASN A 80 -11.82 0.96 -2.71
CA ASN A 80 -12.27 -0.32 -2.14
C ASN A 80 -11.15 -1.08 -1.42
N ASP A 81 -10.05 -0.41 -1.07
CA ASP A 81 -8.97 -1.02 -0.29
C ASP A 81 -9.49 -1.56 1.05
N PRO A 82 -9.39 -2.88 1.32
CA PRO A 82 -9.89 -3.50 2.55
C PRO A 82 -8.89 -3.44 3.71
N LEU A 83 -7.65 -3.01 3.47
CA LEU A 83 -6.54 -3.07 4.42
C LEU A 83 -6.22 -1.70 5.03
N ILE A 84 -6.46 -0.62 4.29
CA ILE A 84 -6.08 0.74 4.72
C ILE A 84 -7.25 1.50 5.30
N ASN A 85 -7.04 2.11 6.48
CA ASN A 85 -7.98 3.03 7.10
C ASN A 85 -7.92 4.40 6.41
N LYS A 86 -8.75 4.56 5.39
CA LYS A 86 -8.86 5.80 4.60
C LYS A 86 -9.32 7.00 5.43
N GLU A 87 -10.17 6.80 6.43
CA GLU A 87 -10.62 7.90 7.30
C GLU A 87 -9.47 8.45 8.13
N PHE A 88 -8.60 7.58 8.65
CA PHE A 88 -7.35 8.00 9.27
C PHE A 88 -6.46 8.75 8.28
N LEU A 89 -6.26 8.24 7.06
CA LEU A 89 -5.40 8.94 6.08
C LEU A 89 -5.95 10.31 5.67
N LYS A 90 -7.28 10.52 5.69
CA LYS A 90 -7.90 11.82 5.42
C LYS A 90 -7.62 12.85 6.52
N THR A 91 -7.32 12.43 7.75
CA THR A 91 -6.98 13.36 8.85
C THR A 91 -5.51 13.79 8.81
N ILE A 92 -4.66 13.05 8.10
CA ILE A 92 -3.25 13.39 7.95
C ILE A 92 -3.12 14.62 7.05
N SER A 93 -2.42 15.64 7.56
CA SER A 93 -2.09 16.85 6.83
C SER A 93 -0.62 17.19 7.09
N PHE A 94 0.14 17.37 6.02
CA PHE A 94 1.53 17.83 6.06
C PHE A 94 1.80 18.74 4.87
N LYS A 95 2.77 19.64 5.03
CA LYS A 95 3.07 20.73 4.07
C LYS A 95 3.38 20.24 2.66
N SER A 96 4.01 19.07 2.54
CA SER A 96 4.42 18.47 1.27
C SER A 96 3.34 17.63 0.59
N LEU A 97 2.12 17.54 1.15
CA LEU A 97 1.07 16.71 0.57
C LEU A 97 0.60 17.25 -0.78
N TYR A 98 0.75 16.44 -1.82
CA TYR A 98 0.35 16.79 -3.17
C TYR A 98 -1.14 17.15 -3.23
N LYS A 99 -1.44 18.33 -3.78
CA LYS A 99 -2.80 18.91 -3.84
C LYS A 99 -3.50 19.01 -2.47
N ASN A 100 -2.76 18.98 -1.37
CA ASN A 100 -3.24 19.03 0.00
C ASN A 100 -4.37 18.02 0.29
N LYS A 101 -4.32 16.82 -0.32
CA LYS A 101 -5.35 15.79 -0.11
C LYS A 101 -4.87 14.38 -0.39
N LEU A 102 -5.57 13.41 0.20
CA LEU A 102 -5.51 12.00 -0.18
C LEU A 102 -6.04 11.80 -1.61
N MET A 103 -5.29 11.08 -2.44
CA MET A 103 -5.70 10.72 -3.80
C MET A 103 -6.38 9.35 -3.78
N ILE A 104 -7.64 9.29 -4.19
CA ILE A 104 -8.43 8.05 -4.21
C ILE A 104 -8.64 7.61 -5.66
N ILE A 105 -8.22 6.39 -5.99
CA ILE A 105 -8.50 5.75 -7.28
C ILE A 105 -9.84 5.04 -7.19
N LYS A 106 -10.86 5.57 -7.87
CA LYS A 106 -12.19 4.98 -7.95
C LYS A 106 -12.13 3.57 -8.54
N GLY A 107 -12.87 2.64 -7.94
CA GLY A 107 -12.85 1.24 -8.33
C GLY A 107 -11.52 0.51 -8.09
N GLY A 108 -10.53 1.12 -7.42
CA GLY A 108 -9.28 0.47 -7.04
C GLY A 108 -9.39 -0.26 -5.69
N SER A 109 -8.62 -1.33 -5.50
CA SER A 109 -8.44 -2.03 -4.22
C SER A 109 -7.13 -1.60 -3.54
N HIS A 110 -6.46 -2.48 -2.80
CA HIS A 110 -5.16 -2.19 -2.19
C HIS A 110 -4.03 -1.98 -3.22
N SER A 111 -4.16 -2.56 -4.43
CA SER A 111 -3.23 -2.38 -5.55
C SER A 111 -3.89 -1.63 -6.70
N PRO A 112 -4.27 -0.35 -6.54
CA PRO A 112 -5.00 0.41 -7.56
C PRO A 112 -4.23 0.55 -8.87
N GLN A 113 -2.89 0.50 -8.82
CA GLN A 113 -2.02 0.47 -9.99
C GLN A 113 -2.20 -0.78 -10.87
N ILE A 114 -2.70 -1.88 -10.31
CA ILE A 114 -2.99 -3.11 -11.06
C ILE A 114 -4.45 -3.10 -11.52
N ASP A 115 -5.36 -2.69 -10.64
CA ASP A 115 -6.81 -2.73 -10.91
C ASP A 115 -7.19 -1.72 -12.01
N ASN A 116 -6.70 -0.48 -11.91
CA ASN A 116 -7.03 0.62 -12.81
C ASN A 116 -5.76 1.35 -13.29
N LEU A 117 -5.08 0.71 -14.25
CA LEU A 117 -3.82 1.18 -14.85
C LEU A 117 -3.92 2.62 -15.37
N GLU A 118 -5.02 2.95 -16.07
CA GLU A 118 -5.20 4.27 -16.68
C GLU A 118 -5.31 5.36 -15.61
N ALA A 119 -6.21 5.19 -14.64
CA ALA A 119 -6.40 6.19 -13.59
C ALA A 119 -5.13 6.38 -12.75
N PHE A 120 -4.44 5.29 -12.41
CA PHE A 120 -3.19 5.36 -11.67
C PHE A 120 -2.08 6.05 -12.48
N ASN A 121 -1.89 5.69 -13.76
CA ASN A 121 -0.84 6.27 -14.60
C ASN A 121 -1.09 7.74 -14.91
N ASN A 122 -2.35 8.15 -15.12
CA ASN A 122 -2.71 9.56 -15.29
C ASN A 122 -2.38 10.36 -14.01
N LEU A 123 -2.65 9.81 -12.84
CA LEU A 123 -2.27 10.43 -11.56
C LEU A 123 -0.76 10.51 -11.40
N LEU A 124 -0.04 9.43 -11.68
CA LEU A 124 1.42 9.35 -11.58
C LEU A 124 2.09 10.36 -12.53
N GLN A 125 1.62 10.46 -13.77
CA GLN A 125 2.11 11.43 -14.74
C GLN A 125 1.88 12.86 -14.26
N ALA A 126 0.67 13.19 -13.78
CA ALA A 126 0.34 14.51 -13.26
C ALA A 126 1.17 14.87 -12.00
N PHE A 127 1.49 13.89 -11.17
CA PHE A 127 2.39 14.08 -10.02
C PHE A 127 3.83 14.31 -10.50
N ALA A 128 4.35 13.46 -11.39
CA ALA A 128 5.70 13.58 -11.93
C ALA A 128 5.92 14.94 -12.61
N GLN A 129 4.99 15.41 -13.44
CA GLN A 129 5.06 16.73 -14.08
C GLN A 129 5.04 17.90 -13.08
N SER A 130 4.43 17.71 -11.89
CA SER A 130 4.44 18.73 -10.85
C SER A 130 5.77 18.81 -10.09
N VAL A 131 6.53 17.70 -10.08
CA VAL A 131 7.80 17.55 -9.35
C VAL A 131 9.00 17.85 -10.24
N PHE A 132 9.01 17.28 -11.45
CA PHE A 132 10.07 17.43 -12.45
C PHE A 132 9.63 18.49 -13.46
N LYS A 133 10.05 19.73 -13.22
CA LYS A 133 9.88 20.83 -14.16
C LYS A 133 11.07 20.92 -15.11
#